data_AF-A0A0U1D1L2-F1
#
_entry.id   AF-A0A0U1D1L2-F1
#
_cell.length_a   1.000
_cell.length_b   1.000
_cell.length_c   1.000
_cell.angle_alpha   90.00
_cell.angle_beta   90.00
_cell.angle_gamma   90.00
#
_symmetry.space_group_name_H-M   'P 1'
#
loop_
_entity.id
_entity.type
_entity.pdbx_description
1 polymer ?
#
loop_
_entity_poly.entity_id
_entity_poly.type
_entity_poly.pdbx_seq_one_letter_code
_entity_poly.pdbx_strand_id
1 'polypeptide(L)'
;MSEQSWNFAGIEGGASQIQGAVAATQGLLDEGKSSLQKLSAAWGGSGSEAYQAVQQRWDQSSTELNDSLKNLAARITEASQTMAQTESGVTGMFS
;
A
#
# COMPACT_ATOMS: atom_id res chain seq x y z
N MET A 1 -2.66 28.11 25.00
CA MET A 1 -2.29 26.79 24.43
C MET A 1 -2.85 26.77 23.02
N SER A 2 -2.02 26.59 21.99
CA SER A 2 -2.53 26.45 20.63
C SER A 2 -3.21 25.09 20.54
N GLU A 3 -4.52 25.10 20.45
CA GLU A 3 -5.33 23.90 20.22
C GLU A 3 -4.87 23.29 18.90
N GLN A 4 -4.22 22.12 18.97
CA GLN A 4 -3.76 21.43 17.78
C GLN A 4 -4.98 20.77 17.15
N SER A 5 -5.72 21.52 16.33
CA SER A 5 -6.91 21.03 15.64
C SER A 5 -6.52 19.99 14.58
N TRP A 6 -6.58 18.71 14.94
CA TRP A 6 -6.37 17.60 14.02
C TRP A 6 -7.66 17.31 13.23
N ASN A 7 -7.60 17.32 11.89
CA ASN A 7 -8.72 16.90 11.05
C ASN A 7 -8.81 15.36 11.01
N PHE A 8 -9.37 14.75 12.06
CA PHE A 8 -9.50 13.30 12.20
C PHE A 8 -10.30 12.66 11.06
N ALA A 9 -11.39 13.31 10.63
CA ALA A 9 -12.18 12.84 9.48
C ALA A 9 -11.34 12.79 8.19
N GLY A 10 -10.44 13.76 8.00
CA GLY A 10 -9.49 13.76 6.89
C GLY A 10 -8.44 12.66 7.00
N ILE A 11 -7.95 12.36 8.21
CA ILE A 11 -6.97 11.30 8.46
C ILE A 11 -7.58 9.91 8.23
N GLU A 12 -8.77 9.64 8.77
CA GLU A 12 -9.48 8.37 8.59
C GLU A 12 -9.90 8.16 7.13
N GLY A 13 -10.35 9.23 6.46
CA GLY A 13 -10.61 9.23 5.02
C GLY A 13 -9.35 8.93 4.21
N GLY A 14 -8.21 9.55 4.55
CA GLY A 14 -6.92 9.31 3.92
C GLY A 14 -6.41 7.88 4.12
N ALA A 15 -6.56 7.32 5.33
CA ALA A 15 -6.22 5.92 5.61
C ALA A 15 -7.03 4.94 4.74
N SER A 16 -8.35 5.17 4.63
CA SER A 16 -9.24 4.38 3.78
C SER A 16 -8.87 4.49 2.30
N GLN A 17 -8.53 5.70 1.83
CA GLN A 17 -8.06 5.92 0.46
C GLN A 17 -6.77 5.16 0.17
N ILE A 18 -5.82 5.14 1.12
CA ILE A 18 -4.56 4.41 0.97
C ILE A 18 -4.80 2.92 0.89
N GLN A 19 -5.66 2.35 1.73
CA GLN A 19 -6.05 0.94 1.63
C GLN A 19 -6.64 0.61 0.24
N GLY A 20 -7.52 1.49 -0.27
CA GLY A 20 -8.04 1.36 -1.64
C GLY A 20 -6.95 1.40 -2.71
N ALA A 21 -5.98 2.32 -2.59
CA ALA A 21 -4.85 2.42 -3.50
C ALA A 21 -3.93 1.20 -3.43
N VAL A 22 -3.71 0.61 -2.24
CA VAL A 22 -2.97 -0.64 -2.07
C VAL A 22 -3.66 -1.78 -2.82
N ALA A 23 -4.98 -1.93 -2.64
CA ALA A 23 -5.75 -2.97 -3.33
C ALA A 23 -5.74 -2.79 -4.85
N ALA A 24 -5.89 -1.56 -5.33
CA ALA A 24 -5.80 -1.24 -6.75
C ALA A 24 -4.41 -1.57 -7.32
N THR A 25 -3.35 -1.23 -6.57
CA THR A 25 -1.97 -1.53 -6.98
C THR A 25 -1.73 -3.03 -7.07
N GLN A 26 -2.21 -3.82 -6.10
CA GLN A 26 -2.12 -5.28 -6.16
C GLN A 26 -2.78 -5.82 -7.44
N GLY A 27 -3.98 -5.34 -7.78
CA GLY A 27 -4.67 -5.74 -9.01
C GLY A 27 -3.88 -5.41 -10.28
N LEU A 28 -3.27 -4.22 -10.35
CA LEU A 28 -2.42 -3.81 -11.47
C LEU A 28 -1.15 -4.68 -11.58
N LEU A 29 -0.57 -5.08 -10.45
CA LEU A 29 0.60 -5.96 -10.43
C LEU A 29 0.25 -7.38 -10.93
N ASP A 30 -0.94 -7.87 -10.58
CA ASP A 30 -1.44 -9.17 -11.06
C ASP A 30 -1.76 -9.12 -12.57
N GLU A 31 -2.34 -8.02 -13.04
CA GLU A 31 -2.60 -7.79 -14.47
C GLU A 31 -1.30 -7.69 -15.27
N GLY A 32 -0.30 -6.99 -14.75
CA GLY A 32 1.03 -6.91 -15.36
C GLY A 32 1.72 -8.28 -15.41
N LYS A 33 1.59 -9.11 -14.37
CA LYS A 33 2.08 -10.49 -14.37
C LYS A 33 1.40 -11.34 -15.44
N SER A 34 0.08 -11.23 -15.58
CA SER A 34 -0.67 -11.92 -16.64
C SER A 34 -0.24 -11.45 -18.04
N SER A 35 -0.01 -10.16 -18.22
CA SER A 35 0.47 -9.59 -19.47
C SER A 35 1.86 -10.10 -19.83
N LEU A 36 2.75 -10.19 -18.84
CA LEU A 36 4.08 -10.77 -19.02
C LEU A 36 4.01 -12.24 -19.45
N GLN A 37 3.12 -13.04 -18.85
CA GLN A 37 2.90 -14.43 -19.25
C GLN A 37 2.41 -14.55 -20.69
N LYS A 38 1.51 -13.67 -21.15
CA LYS A 38 1.05 -13.65 -22.55
C LYS A 38 2.19 -13.30 -23.52
N LEU A 39 3.10 -12.43 -23.12
CA LEU A 39 4.28 -12.06 -23.91
C LEU A 39 5.35 -13.14 -23.96
N SER A 40 5.28 -14.19 -23.13
CA SER A 40 6.26 -15.28 -23.10
C SER A 40 6.47 -15.92 -24.48
N ALA A 41 5.41 -16.08 -25.27
CA ALA A 41 5.48 -16.66 -26.61
C ALA A 41 6.36 -15.82 -27.56
N ALA A 42 6.33 -14.49 -27.46
CA ALA A 42 7.12 -13.60 -28.30
C ALA A 42 8.63 -13.66 -27.99
N TRP A 43 9.00 -14.09 -26.78
CA TRP A 43 10.39 -14.16 -26.32
C TRP A 43 11.00 -15.56 -26.37
N GLY A 44 10.30 -16.53 -26.96
CA GLY A 44 10.77 -17.92 -27.07
C GLY A 44 10.19 -18.88 -26.02
N GLY A 45 9.09 -18.50 -25.37
CA GLY A 45 8.41 -19.28 -24.35
C GLY A 45 9.03 -19.14 -22.95
N SER A 46 8.53 -19.93 -22.00
CA SER A 46 8.98 -19.92 -20.60
C SER A 46 10.43 -20.38 -20.39
N GLY A 47 11.03 -21.02 -21.41
CA GLY A 47 12.43 -21.47 -21.39
C GLY A 47 13.45 -20.39 -21.76
N SER A 48 13.01 -19.19 -22.17
CA SER A 48 13.90 -18.10 -22.56
C SER A 48 14.53 -17.42 -21.34
N GLU A 49 15.86 -17.28 -21.33
CA GLU A 49 16.60 -16.58 -20.27
C GLU A 49 16.12 -15.13 -20.10
N ALA A 50 15.83 -14.45 -21.20
CA ALA A 50 15.32 -13.08 -21.17
C ALA A 50 13.94 -13.00 -20.49
N TYR A 51 13.03 -13.94 -20.78
CA TYR A 51 11.73 -14.01 -20.12
C TYR A 51 11.88 -14.28 -18.63
N GLN A 52 12.71 -15.26 -18.24
CA GLN A 52 12.93 -15.61 -16.84
C GLN A 52 13.50 -14.44 -16.04
N ALA A 53 14.48 -13.71 -16.60
CA ALA A 53 15.06 -12.53 -15.95
C ALA A 53 14.02 -11.43 -15.71
N VAL A 54 13.16 -11.14 -16.70
CA VAL A 54 12.09 -10.13 -16.54
C VAL A 54 11.03 -10.61 -15.55
N GLN A 55 10.66 -11.88 -15.60
CA GLN A 55 9.67 -12.47 -14.68
C GLN A 55 10.15 -12.42 -13.24
N GLN A 56 11.41 -12.77 -12.98
CA GLN A 56 12.00 -12.67 -11.66
C GLN A 56 12.06 -11.22 -11.15
N ARG A 57 12.48 -10.30 -12.02
CA ARG A 57 12.51 -8.87 -11.68
C ARG A 57 11.12 -8.31 -11.39
N TRP A 58 10.12 -8.70 -12.18
CA TRP A 58 8.73 -8.32 -11.96
C TRP A 58 8.24 -8.81 -10.60
N ASP A 59 8.41 -10.09 -10.30
CA ASP A 59 7.97 -10.68 -9.03
C ASP A 59 8.67 -10.01 -7.83
N GLN A 60 9.97 -9.75 -7.92
CA GLN A 60 10.74 -9.08 -6.88
C GLN A 60 10.21 -7.65 -6.62
N SER A 61 10.11 -6.83 -7.66
CA SER A 61 9.65 -5.44 -7.53
C SER A 61 8.18 -5.34 -7.13
N SER A 62 7.33 -6.26 -7.61
CA SER A 62 5.92 -6.32 -7.23
C SER A 62 5.74 -6.66 -5.76
N THR A 63 6.52 -7.62 -5.26
CA THR A 63 6.49 -8.02 -3.84
C THR A 63 6.95 -6.86 -2.96
N GLU A 64 8.09 -6.25 -3.29
CA GLU A 64 8.65 -5.12 -2.53
C GLU A 64 7.70 -3.92 -2.48
N LEU A 65 7.05 -3.59 -3.60
CA LEU A 65 6.06 -2.53 -3.66
C LEU A 65 4.83 -2.85 -2.79
N ASN A 66 4.29 -4.07 -2.91
CA ASN A 66 3.14 -4.49 -2.10
C ASN A 66 3.45 -4.45 -0.59
N ASP A 67 4.61 -4.94 -0.19
CA ASP A 67 5.03 -4.94 1.21
C ASP A 67 5.20 -3.50 1.72
N SER A 68 5.80 -2.62 0.92
CA SER A 68 5.95 -1.20 1.26
C SER A 68 4.60 -0.51 1.43
N LEU A 69 3.64 -0.79 0.55
CA LEU A 69 2.28 -0.23 0.62
C LEU A 69 1.50 -0.74 1.83
N LYS A 70 1.59 -2.05 2.13
CA LYS A 70 0.98 -2.63 3.34
C LYS A 70 1.57 -2.02 4.61
N ASN A 71 2.90 -1.86 4.66
CA ASN A 71 3.58 -1.21 5.77
C ASN A 71 3.12 0.24 5.94
N LEU A 72 3.02 1.00 4.84
CA LEU A 72 2.51 2.36 4.87
C LEU A 72 1.08 2.43 5.44
N ALA A 73 0.18 1.57 4.95
CA ALA A 73 -1.20 1.51 5.42
C ALA A 73 -1.29 1.17 6.93
N ALA A 74 -0.46 0.24 7.40
CA ALA A 74 -0.39 -0.13 8.81
C ALA A 74 0.07 1.06 9.68
N ARG A 75 1.13 1.78 9.26
CA ARG A 75 1.66 2.94 9.98
C ARG A 75 0.66 4.08 10.09
N ILE A 76 -0.11 4.32 9.03
CA ILE A 76 -1.14 5.37 9.02
C ILE A 76 -2.30 5.00 9.96
N THR A 77 -2.68 3.72 9.99
CA THR A 77 -3.70 3.22 10.92
C THR A 77 -3.23 3.36 12.38
N GLU A 78 -1.99 2.99 12.68
CA GLU A 78 -1.36 3.14 14.01
C GLU A 78 -1.32 4.62 14.45
N ALA A 79 -0.90 5.51 13.56
CA ALA A 79 -0.88 6.96 13.82
C ALA A 79 -2.29 7.48 14.14
N SER A 80 -3.29 7.09 13.33
CA SER A 80 -4.68 7.50 13.52
C SER A 80 -5.23 7.07 14.89
N GLN A 81 -4.96 5.83 15.30
CA GLN A 81 -5.37 5.30 16.61
C GLN A 81 -4.69 6.04 17.77
N THR A 82 -3.38 6.28 17.67
CA THR A 82 -2.61 7.00 18.69
C THR A 82 -3.14 8.41 18.90
N MET A 83 -3.47 9.11 17.80
CA MET A 83 -4.01 10.46 17.86
C MET A 83 -5.41 10.48 18.50
N ALA A 84 -6.29 9.53 18.15
CA ALA A 84 -7.61 9.42 18.76
C ALA A 84 -7.55 9.15 20.28
N GLN A 85 -6.62 8.30 20.72
CA GLN A 85 -6.40 8.02 22.14
C GLN A 85 -5.87 9.24 22.90
N THR A 86 -4.91 9.96 22.31
CA THR A 86 -4.31 11.15 22.93
C THR A 86 -5.37 12.24 23.15
N GLU A 87 -6.22 12.49 22.15
CA GLU A 87 -7.26 13.51 22.24
C GLU A 87 -8.35 13.16 23.26
N SER A 88 -8.75 11.89 23.33
CA SER A 88 -9.70 11.41 24.34
C SER A 88 -9.17 11.61 25.77
N GLY A 89 -7.89 11.31 25.99
CA GLY A 89 -7.23 11.53 27.28
C GLY A 89 -7.12 13.01 27.66
N VAL A 90 -6.79 13.86 26.69
CA VAL A 90 -6.74 15.33 26.87
C VAL A 90 -8.12 15.88 27.20
N THR A 91 -9.14 15.53 26.40
CA THR A 91 -10.52 15.98 26.61
C THR A 91 -11.03 15.59 27.99
N GLY A 92 -10.82 14.33 28.40
CA GLY A 92 -11.22 13.83 29.73
C GLY A 92 -10.46 14.47 30.90
N MET A 93 -9.33 15.11 30.67
CA MET A 93 -8.55 15.82 31.69
C MET A 93 -9.01 17.28 31.86
N PHE A 94 -9.73 17.83 30.89
CA PHE A 94 -10.23 19.21 30.89
C PHE A 94 -11.77 19.30 31.03
N SER A 95 -12.48 18.18 31.08
CA SER A 95 -13.91 18.05 31.43
C SER A 95 -14.11 17.73 32.91
#